data_AF-A0A958T9H3-F1
#
_entry.id   AF-A0A958T9H3-F1
#
_cell.length_a   1.000
_cell.length_b   1.000
_cell.length_c   1.000
_cell.angle_alpha   90.00
_cell.angle_beta   90.00
_cell.angle_gamma   90.00
#
_symmetry.space_group_name_H-M   'P 1'
#
loop_
_entity.id
_entity.type
_entity.pdbx_description
1 polymer ?
#
loop_
_entity_poly.entity_id
_entity_poly.type
_entity_poly.pdbx_seq_one_letter_code
_entity_poly.pdbx_strand_id
1 'polypeptide(L)'
;MQDQRRVVIDHVTPQINCGEFYIKRVVGEFINVNAHILADGHDVVAASVVFKHEKDRKWSEVRMQEAGNDEWYATFQVTNQGFYTYKVEGWIDYALNWQHGMERKIDAGQNVTSELLEGAELIKPLLNKVEKPEKEYLSNVVAAFEDASRYEEALSLARSEELHHVFYTYPEKFLVNSSKELKVYVDRIKARFSTWYEFFPRSASNEPNVHGTFKDCEKRLEKIARMGFDVLYFPPVHPIGEVNRKGKNNTTTALEGDVGSCWGIGSQYGGHKDIHPQLGSLDDFKALIKKAKALNIELAMDYALQAAPDHPWVKSHPEWFKWRPDGTVQYAENPPKKYQDILPIYWESKDYKNLWKECLDTMLYWIDCGINIFRVDNPHTKPFYFWNWMISEVKKKHPDVLFLAEAFT
;
A
#
# COMPACT_ATOMS: atom_id res chain seq x y z
N MET A 1 -2.47 -27.13 -24.00
CA MET A 1 -1.81 -26.01 -24.71
C MET A 1 -0.37 -26.45 -24.94
N GLN A 2 0.21 -26.20 -26.11
CA GLN A 2 1.62 -26.54 -26.37
C GLN A 2 2.49 -25.38 -25.85
N ASP A 3 3.48 -25.69 -25.01
CA ASP A 3 4.38 -24.71 -24.37
C ASP A 3 5.79 -25.31 -24.32
N GLN A 4 6.79 -24.57 -24.80
CA GLN A 4 8.18 -25.01 -24.86
C GLN A 4 9.01 -24.53 -23.66
N ARG A 5 8.43 -23.71 -22.78
CA ARG A 5 9.10 -23.25 -21.56
C ARG A 5 9.32 -24.42 -20.61
N ARG A 6 10.53 -24.48 -20.04
CA ARG A 6 10.96 -25.57 -19.14
C ARG A 6 10.86 -25.20 -17.66
N VAL A 7 11.17 -23.96 -17.33
CA VAL A 7 11.16 -23.48 -15.95
C VAL A 7 9.73 -23.30 -15.46
N VAL A 8 9.40 -23.96 -14.35
CA VAL A 8 8.16 -23.80 -13.60
C VAL A 8 8.42 -22.86 -12.43
N ILE A 9 7.53 -21.88 -12.28
CA ILE A 9 7.58 -20.90 -11.18
C ILE A 9 6.29 -21.06 -10.39
N ASP A 10 6.42 -21.38 -9.12
CA ASP A 10 5.30 -21.62 -8.23
C ASP A 10 5.49 -20.90 -6.89
N HIS A 11 4.42 -20.78 -6.10
CA HIS A 11 4.45 -20.28 -4.73
C HIS A 11 5.15 -18.91 -4.56
N VAL A 12 4.94 -17.97 -5.49
CA VAL A 12 5.52 -16.61 -5.39
C VAL A 12 4.94 -15.87 -4.17
N THR A 13 5.80 -15.36 -3.28
CA THR A 13 5.41 -14.57 -2.11
C THR A 13 6.20 -13.27 -2.05
N PRO A 14 5.69 -12.22 -1.38
CA PRO A 14 4.37 -12.14 -0.73
C PRO A 14 3.24 -11.94 -1.76
N GLN A 15 2.04 -12.41 -1.44
CA GLN A 15 0.81 -12.11 -2.18
C GLN A 15 -0.39 -12.24 -1.24
N ILE A 16 -1.48 -11.51 -1.49
CA ILE A 16 -2.72 -11.58 -0.70
C ILE A 16 -3.81 -12.17 -1.60
N ASN A 17 -4.50 -13.21 -1.10
CA ASN A 17 -5.56 -13.92 -1.83
C ASN A 17 -5.16 -14.27 -3.27
N CYS A 18 -4.04 -14.98 -3.44
CA CYS A 18 -3.55 -15.37 -4.78
C CYS A 18 -3.33 -14.18 -5.74
N GLY A 19 -2.97 -13.01 -5.19
CA GLY A 19 -2.75 -11.77 -5.93
C GLY A 19 -4.03 -11.04 -6.34
N GLU A 20 -5.16 -11.34 -5.70
CA GLU A 20 -6.40 -10.55 -5.83
C GLU A 20 -6.22 -9.16 -5.20
N PHE A 21 -5.52 -9.08 -4.07
CA PHE A 21 -5.19 -7.82 -3.41
C PHE A 21 -3.69 -7.54 -3.45
N TYR A 22 -3.37 -6.25 -3.52
CA TYR A 22 -1.99 -5.78 -3.46
C TYR A 22 -1.47 -5.81 -2.03
N ILE A 23 -0.20 -6.17 -1.86
CA ILE A 23 0.49 -5.99 -0.58
C ILE A 23 0.71 -4.49 -0.31
N LYS A 24 1.05 -4.12 0.92
CA LYS A 24 1.37 -2.73 1.27
C LYS A 24 2.81 -2.57 1.77
N ARG A 25 3.41 -1.43 1.42
CA ARG A 25 4.68 -0.94 1.96
C ARG A 25 4.62 0.57 2.15
N VAL A 26 5.61 1.13 2.82
CA VAL A 26 5.92 2.56 2.76
C VAL A 26 7.23 2.80 2.04
N VAL A 27 7.42 4.03 1.54
CA VAL A 27 8.66 4.45 0.86
C VAL A 27 9.89 4.11 1.73
N GLY A 28 10.88 3.49 1.09
CA GLY A 28 12.14 3.06 1.69
C GLY A 28 12.14 1.61 2.22
N GLU A 29 11.00 0.93 2.26
CA GLU A 29 10.95 -0.46 2.70
C GLU A 29 11.44 -1.45 1.63
N PHE A 30 11.84 -2.62 2.10
CA PHE A 30 12.20 -3.75 1.27
C PHE A 30 11.02 -4.71 1.06
N ILE A 31 11.02 -5.37 -0.08
CA ILE A 31 10.15 -6.50 -0.41
C ILE A 31 11.05 -7.70 -0.62
N ASN A 32 10.90 -8.69 0.25
CA ASN A 32 11.57 -9.98 0.14
C ASN A 32 10.64 -10.90 -0.65
N VAL A 33 11.01 -11.18 -1.90
CA VAL A 33 10.26 -12.05 -2.78
C VAL A 33 10.84 -13.44 -2.69
N ASN A 34 9.99 -14.44 -2.45
CA ASN A 34 10.38 -15.84 -2.52
C ASN A 34 9.54 -16.55 -3.58
N ALA A 35 10.06 -17.64 -4.14
CA ALA A 35 9.33 -18.50 -5.06
C ALA A 35 9.92 -19.92 -5.04
N HIS A 36 9.14 -20.90 -5.47
CA HIS A 36 9.65 -22.22 -5.82
C HIS A 36 9.93 -22.24 -7.33
N ILE A 37 11.15 -22.55 -7.74
CA ILE A 37 11.57 -22.49 -9.13
C ILE A 37 12.37 -23.74 -9.47
N LEU A 38 11.87 -24.49 -10.44
CA LEU A 38 12.42 -25.78 -10.86
C LEU A 38 12.26 -25.98 -12.37
N ALA A 39 13.00 -26.94 -12.91
CA ALA A 39 12.89 -27.37 -14.30
C ALA A 39 13.10 -28.88 -14.42
N ASP A 40 12.81 -29.44 -15.59
CA ASP A 40 13.19 -30.81 -15.93
C ASP A 40 14.70 -30.95 -16.12
N GLY A 41 15.22 -32.17 -15.92
CA GLY A 41 16.64 -32.48 -16.15
C GLY A 41 17.57 -31.98 -15.04
N HIS A 42 18.81 -31.68 -15.41
CA HIS A 42 19.88 -31.27 -14.48
C HIS A 42 20.54 -29.96 -14.91
N ASP A 43 19.90 -29.22 -15.83
CA ASP A 43 20.45 -27.97 -16.31
C ASP A 43 20.38 -26.89 -15.24
N VAL A 44 21.35 -25.98 -15.24
CA VAL A 44 21.36 -24.83 -14.31
C VAL A 44 20.13 -23.96 -14.57
N VAL A 45 19.25 -23.89 -13.57
CA VAL A 45 18.11 -22.99 -13.53
C VAL A 45 18.57 -21.66 -12.97
N ALA A 46 17.99 -20.57 -13.47
CA ALA A 46 18.26 -19.27 -12.91
C ALA A 46 17.04 -18.36 -12.99
N ALA A 47 16.95 -17.41 -12.05
CA ALA A 47 15.77 -16.58 -11.90
C ALA A 47 16.07 -15.14 -11.51
N SER A 48 15.08 -14.27 -11.67
CA SER A 48 15.12 -12.87 -11.26
C SER A 48 13.74 -12.36 -10.90
N VAL A 49 13.71 -11.41 -9.97
CA VAL A 49 12.54 -10.58 -9.73
C VAL A 49 12.65 -9.38 -10.65
N VAL A 50 11.64 -9.19 -11.49
CA VAL A 50 11.49 -7.95 -12.26
C VAL A 50 10.37 -7.13 -11.65
N PHE A 51 10.64 -5.84 -11.43
CA PHE A 51 9.68 -4.92 -10.82
C PHE A 51 9.71 -3.56 -11.51
N LYS A 52 8.60 -2.82 -11.38
CA LYS A 52 8.44 -1.52 -12.04
C LYS A 52 7.45 -0.65 -11.27
N HIS A 53 7.83 0.60 -11.01
CA HIS A 53 6.89 1.61 -10.53
C HIS A 53 5.95 2.05 -11.66
N GLU A 54 4.70 2.42 -11.36
CA GLU A 54 3.71 2.79 -12.38
C GLU A 54 4.12 3.96 -13.30
N LYS A 55 5.05 4.81 -12.85
CA LYS A 55 5.61 5.93 -13.64
C LYS A 55 6.84 5.55 -14.46
N ASP A 56 7.42 4.38 -14.23
CA ASP A 56 8.65 3.95 -14.90
C ASP A 56 8.32 3.31 -16.24
N ARG A 57 9.16 3.59 -17.25
CA ARG A 57 9.05 3.00 -18.59
C ARG A 57 9.71 1.63 -18.68
N LYS A 58 10.80 1.43 -17.94
CA LYS A 58 11.60 0.20 -17.95
C LYS A 58 11.40 -0.57 -16.65
N TRP A 59 11.47 -1.89 -16.76
CA TRP A 59 11.55 -2.77 -15.58
C TRP A 59 12.95 -2.71 -14.99
N SER A 60 13.02 -2.76 -13.68
CA SER A 60 14.21 -3.07 -12.92
C SER A 60 14.24 -4.57 -12.65
N GLU A 61 15.44 -5.09 -12.42
CA GLU A 61 15.68 -6.52 -12.25
C GLU A 61 16.65 -6.75 -11.10
N VAL A 62 16.37 -7.78 -10.29
CA VAL A 62 17.28 -8.29 -9.25
C VAL A 62 17.36 -9.81 -9.40
N ARG A 63 18.60 -10.32 -9.50
CA ARG A 63 18.86 -11.76 -9.55
C ARG A 63 18.38 -12.45 -8.28
N MET A 64 17.71 -13.59 -8.42
CA MET A 64 17.35 -14.44 -7.29
C MET A 64 18.50 -15.38 -6.91
N GLN A 65 18.58 -15.67 -5.62
CA GLN A 65 19.51 -16.65 -5.04
C GLN A 65 18.75 -17.92 -4.70
N GLU A 66 19.35 -19.06 -4.98
CA GLU A 66 18.85 -20.37 -4.58
C GLU A 66 19.16 -20.62 -3.10
N ALA A 67 18.17 -21.06 -2.33
CA ALA A 67 18.28 -21.44 -0.92
C ALA A 67 18.29 -22.98 -0.72
N GLY A 68 18.20 -23.74 -1.81
CA GLY A 68 18.03 -25.20 -1.82
C GLY A 68 16.56 -25.61 -1.81
N ASN A 69 16.28 -26.88 -2.11
CA ASN A 69 14.92 -27.44 -2.23
C ASN A 69 14.02 -26.65 -3.19
N ASP A 70 14.58 -26.19 -4.31
CA ASP A 70 13.91 -25.34 -5.29
C ASP A 70 13.39 -24.00 -4.72
N GLU A 71 13.81 -23.58 -3.52
CA GLU A 71 13.45 -22.29 -2.93
C GLU A 71 14.39 -21.20 -3.43
N TRP A 72 13.82 -20.09 -3.88
CA TRP A 72 14.56 -18.94 -4.39
C TRP A 72 14.10 -17.68 -3.70
N TYR A 73 15.03 -16.75 -3.45
CA TYR A 73 14.71 -15.44 -2.88
C TYR A 73 15.45 -14.29 -3.56
N ALA A 74 14.83 -13.12 -3.57
CA ALA A 74 15.48 -11.85 -3.88
C ALA A 74 14.80 -10.72 -3.10
N THR A 75 15.53 -9.62 -2.93
CA THR A 75 15.00 -8.44 -2.26
C THR A 75 15.16 -7.22 -3.15
N PHE A 76 14.12 -6.40 -3.24
CA PHE A 76 14.20 -5.07 -3.85
C PHE A 76 13.60 -4.01 -2.93
N GLN A 77 14.06 -2.77 -3.06
CA GLN A 77 13.59 -1.64 -2.28
C GLN A 77 12.53 -0.84 -3.07
N VAL A 78 11.46 -0.42 -2.40
CA VAL A 78 10.49 0.52 -2.96
C VAL A 78 10.87 1.95 -2.60
N THR A 79 11.14 2.79 -3.60
CA THR A 79 11.73 4.13 -3.42
C THR A 79 10.75 5.27 -3.68
N ASN A 80 9.64 5.02 -4.37
CA ASN A 80 8.62 6.00 -4.73
C ASN A 80 7.26 5.62 -4.14
N GLN A 81 6.43 6.62 -3.86
CA GLN A 81 5.02 6.38 -3.51
C GLN A 81 4.22 6.05 -4.77
N GLY A 82 3.30 5.08 -4.69
CA GLY A 82 2.46 4.64 -5.79
C GLY A 82 2.44 3.13 -5.94
N PHE A 83 1.88 2.64 -7.05
CA PHE A 83 1.89 1.21 -7.34
C PHE A 83 3.23 0.77 -7.92
N TYR A 84 3.75 -0.35 -7.41
CA TYR A 84 4.71 -1.17 -8.15
C TYR A 84 4.04 -2.46 -8.58
N THR A 85 4.44 -2.93 -9.75
CA THR A 85 4.16 -4.28 -10.24
C THR A 85 5.45 -5.08 -10.16
N TYR A 86 5.38 -6.34 -9.73
CA TYR A 86 6.52 -7.25 -9.71
C TYR A 86 6.09 -8.66 -10.13
N LYS A 87 7.03 -9.41 -10.68
CA LYS A 87 6.88 -10.82 -11.04
C LYS A 87 8.24 -11.52 -10.99
N VAL A 88 8.21 -12.83 -10.96
CA VAL A 88 9.41 -13.67 -11.06
C VAL A 88 9.54 -14.13 -12.51
N GLU A 89 10.76 -14.06 -13.03
CA GLU A 89 11.16 -14.62 -14.32
C GLU A 89 12.21 -15.71 -14.09
N GLY A 90 12.05 -16.84 -14.78
CA GLY A 90 12.93 -18.00 -14.66
C GLY A 90 13.29 -18.55 -16.04
N TRP A 91 14.54 -19.00 -16.20
CA TRP A 91 15.09 -19.55 -17.43
C TRP A 91 16.14 -20.62 -17.15
N ILE A 92 16.45 -21.42 -18.16
CA ILE A 92 17.64 -22.29 -18.15
C ILE A 92 18.83 -21.44 -18.55
N ASP A 93 19.83 -21.38 -17.70
CA ASP A 93 21.03 -20.58 -17.91
C ASP A 93 22.08 -21.41 -18.65
N TYR A 94 21.99 -21.45 -19.97
CA TYR A 94 22.85 -22.31 -20.79
C TYR A 94 24.34 -21.99 -20.67
N ALA A 95 24.70 -20.73 -20.41
CA ALA A 95 26.09 -20.33 -20.23
C ALA A 95 26.67 -20.85 -18.91
N LEU A 96 25.95 -20.66 -17.80
CA LEU A 96 26.35 -21.20 -16.51
C LEU A 96 26.25 -22.73 -16.47
N ASN A 97 25.27 -23.31 -17.16
CA ASN A 97 25.14 -24.76 -17.31
C ASN A 97 26.33 -25.37 -18.05
N TRP A 98 26.72 -24.74 -19.17
CA TRP A 98 27.91 -25.13 -19.91
C TRP A 98 29.14 -25.07 -19.00
N GLN A 99 29.36 -23.96 -18.28
CA GLN A 99 30.52 -23.80 -17.41
C GLN A 99 30.57 -24.86 -16.30
N HIS A 100 29.42 -25.14 -15.66
CA HIS A 100 29.33 -26.18 -14.64
C HIS A 100 29.69 -27.58 -15.18
N GLY A 101 29.17 -27.93 -16.37
CA GLY A 101 29.52 -29.18 -17.03
C GLY A 101 30.99 -29.25 -17.44
N MET A 102 31.53 -28.13 -17.91
CA MET A 102 32.91 -27.94 -18.35
C MET A 102 33.90 -28.23 -17.20
N GLU A 103 33.69 -27.61 -16.03
CA GLU A 103 34.50 -27.84 -14.83
C GLU A 103 34.60 -29.33 -14.45
N ARG A 104 33.45 -30.01 -14.41
CA ARG A 104 33.39 -31.45 -14.04
C ARG A 104 34.10 -32.35 -15.05
N LYS A 105 34.00 -32.04 -16.34
CA LYS A 105 34.70 -32.79 -17.39
C LYS A 105 36.22 -32.58 -17.32
N ILE A 106 36.67 -31.35 -17.04
CA ILE A 106 38.09 -31.04 -16.81
C ILE A 106 38.61 -31.81 -15.59
N ASP A 107 37.91 -31.77 -14.47
CA ASP A 107 38.33 -32.46 -13.24
C ASP A 107 38.38 -33.99 -13.42
N ALA A 108 37.56 -34.53 -14.34
CA ALA A 108 37.60 -35.94 -14.74
C ALA A 108 38.69 -36.27 -15.79
N GLY A 109 39.50 -35.29 -16.21
CA GLY A 109 40.56 -35.48 -17.19
C GLY A 109 40.06 -35.79 -18.61
N GLN A 110 38.83 -35.40 -18.94
CA GLN A 110 38.26 -35.62 -20.27
C GLN A 110 38.81 -34.62 -21.29
N ASN A 111 38.86 -35.02 -22.55
CA ASN A 111 39.10 -34.08 -23.65
C ASN A 111 37.80 -33.36 -23.98
N VAL A 112 37.84 -32.03 -23.96
CA VAL A 112 36.68 -31.14 -24.01
C VAL A 112 36.77 -30.11 -25.15
N THR A 113 37.53 -30.45 -26.19
CA THR A 113 37.76 -29.57 -27.34
C THR A 113 36.45 -29.17 -28.04
N SER A 114 35.46 -30.07 -28.11
CA SER A 114 34.16 -29.78 -28.71
C SER A 114 33.35 -28.80 -27.85
N GLU A 115 33.35 -29.02 -26.53
CA GLU A 115 32.65 -28.18 -25.57
C GLU A 115 33.23 -26.77 -25.50
N LEU A 116 34.54 -26.60 -25.68
CA LEU A 116 35.15 -25.27 -25.80
C LEU A 116 34.56 -24.47 -26.98
N LEU A 117 34.32 -25.12 -28.12
CA LEU A 117 33.67 -24.47 -29.27
C LEU A 117 32.22 -24.07 -28.95
N GLU A 118 31.48 -24.88 -28.19
CA GLU A 118 30.14 -24.52 -27.70
C GLU A 118 30.20 -23.28 -26.78
N GLY A 119 31.19 -23.23 -25.89
CA GLY A 119 31.44 -22.07 -25.03
C GLY A 119 31.71 -20.79 -25.83
N ALA A 120 32.47 -20.90 -26.93
CA ALA A 120 32.73 -19.77 -27.82
C ALA A 120 31.44 -19.23 -28.44
N GLU A 121 30.52 -20.10 -28.88
CA GLU A 121 29.20 -19.69 -29.40
C GLU A 121 28.32 -19.02 -28.33
N LEU A 122 28.41 -19.46 -27.07
CA LEU A 122 27.69 -18.83 -25.95
C LEU A 122 28.25 -17.43 -25.62
N ILE A 123 29.55 -17.21 -25.80
CA ILE A 123 30.21 -15.91 -25.52
C ILE A 123 29.95 -14.89 -26.64
N LYS A 124 29.89 -15.31 -27.91
CA LYS A 124 29.78 -14.41 -29.08
C LYS A 124 28.64 -13.38 -28.96
N PRO A 125 27.40 -13.73 -28.56
CA PRO A 125 26.33 -12.75 -28.35
C PRO A 125 26.63 -11.70 -27.27
N LEU A 126 27.42 -12.05 -26.24
CA LEU A 126 27.73 -11.18 -25.10
C LEU A 126 28.68 -10.04 -25.49
N LEU A 127 29.50 -10.21 -26.54
CA LEU A 127 30.42 -9.19 -27.05
C LEU A 127 29.74 -7.86 -27.44
N ASN A 128 28.42 -7.87 -27.63
CA ASN A 128 27.61 -6.70 -27.94
C ASN A 128 26.90 -6.10 -26.72
N LYS A 129 26.97 -6.75 -25.55
CA LYS A 129 26.29 -6.34 -24.31
C LYS A 129 27.24 -5.80 -23.23
N VAL A 130 28.53 -6.15 -23.33
CA VAL A 130 29.55 -5.82 -22.33
C VAL A 130 30.35 -4.56 -22.67
N GLU A 131 31.06 -4.01 -21.68
CA GLU A 131 31.94 -2.85 -21.88
C GLU A 131 33.28 -3.24 -22.52
N LYS A 132 34.09 -2.24 -22.91
CA LYS A 132 35.33 -2.45 -23.66
C LYS A 132 36.32 -3.42 -22.99
N PRO A 133 36.64 -3.32 -21.68
CA PRO A 133 37.59 -4.24 -21.03
C PRO A 133 37.08 -5.69 -21.04
N GLU A 134 35.80 -5.89 -20.70
CA GLU A 134 35.15 -7.20 -20.74
C GLU A 134 35.11 -7.75 -22.16
N LYS A 135 34.87 -6.91 -23.16
CA LYS A 135 34.87 -7.30 -24.57
C LYS A 135 36.23 -7.80 -25.04
N GLU A 136 37.31 -7.12 -24.65
CA GLU A 136 38.68 -7.55 -24.98
C GLU A 136 39.01 -8.89 -24.32
N TYR A 137 38.65 -9.04 -23.04
CA TYR A 137 38.78 -10.32 -22.32
C TYR A 137 37.99 -11.44 -23.01
N LEU A 138 36.69 -11.26 -23.26
CA LEU A 138 35.86 -12.27 -23.92
C LEU A 138 36.34 -12.62 -25.33
N SER A 139 36.86 -11.64 -26.07
CA SER A 139 37.45 -11.89 -27.40
C SER A 139 38.69 -12.79 -27.30
N ASN A 140 39.52 -12.60 -26.26
CA ASN A 140 40.64 -13.50 -26.00
C ASN A 140 40.17 -14.91 -25.61
N VAL A 141 39.13 -15.02 -24.77
CA VAL A 141 38.54 -16.31 -24.38
C VAL A 141 38.03 -17.07 -25.61
N VAL A 142 37.26 -16.42 -26.48
CA VAL A 142 36.78 -17.02 -27.74
C VAL A 142 37.94 -17.50 -28.60
N ALA A 143 38.96 -16.67 -28.78
CA ALA A 143 40.14 -17.04 -29.58
C ALA A 143 40.92 -18.21 -28.97
N ALA A 144 41.01 -18.31 -27.64
CA ALA A 144 41.64 -19.44 -26.96
C ALA A 144 40.83 -20.74 -27.12
N PHE A 145 39.49 -20.65 -27.07
CA PHE A 145 38.59 -21.80 -27.23
C PHE A 145 38.60 -22.36 -28.66
N GLU A 146 38.84 -21.51 -29.67
CA GLU A 146 38.89 -21.90 -31.08
C GLU A 146 40.29 -22.35 -31.54
N ASP A 147 41.33 -22.12 -30.74
CA ASP A 147 42.73 -22.44 -31.07
C ASP A 147 43.23 -23.68 -30.30
N ALA A 148 43.36 -24.80 -31.00
CA ALA A 148 43.85 -26.05 -30.43
C ALA A 148 45.26 -25.95 -29.84
N SER A 149 46.08 -24.98 -30.25
CA SER A 149 47.41 -24.75 -29.67
C SER A 149 47.39 -24.10 -28.28
N ARG A 150 46.24 -23.51 -27.90
CA ARG A 150 46.02 -22.81 -26.62
C ARG A 150 45.17 -23.61 -25.63
N TYR A 151 45.09 -24.93 -25.81
CA TYR A 151 44.20 -25.79 -25.03
C TYR A 151 44.33 -25.62 -23.51
N GLU A 152 45.53 -25.65 -22.95
CA GLU A 152 45.75 -25.48 -21.49
C GLU A 152 45.30 -24.10 -20.97
N GLU A 153 45.47 -23.05 -21.77
CA GLU A 153 44.95 -21.72 -21.46
C GLU A 153 43.41 -21.71 -21.50
N ALA A 154 42.82 -22.33 -22.52
CA ALA A 154 41.38 -22.45 -22.66
C ALA A 154 40.74 -23.18 -21.48
N LEU A 155 41.37 -24.25 -20.96
CA LEU A 155 40.89 -24.93 -19.75
C LEU A 155 40.87 -24.02 -18.53
N SER A 156 41.91 -23.18 -18.38
CA SER A 156 42.00 -22.23 -17.27
C SER A 156 40.96 -21.11 -17.40
N LEU A 157 40.77 -20.58 -18.61
CA LEU A 157 39.77 -19.54 -18.90
C LEU A 157 38.34 -20.05 -18.73
N ALA A 158 38.04 -21.28 -19.14
CA ALA A 158 36.72 -21.89 -18.98
C ALA A 158 36.29 -22.00 -17.51
N ARG A 159 37.24 -22.14 -16.58
CA ARG A 159 37.01 -22.24 -15.12
C ARG A 159 37.17 -20.92 -14.39
N SER A 160 37.41 -19.83 -15.09
CA SER A 160 37.73 -18.56 -14.46
C SER A 160 36.50 -17.92 -13.79
N GLU A 161 36.72 -17.30 -12.63
CA GLU A 161 35.68 -16.53 -11.93
C GLU A 161 35.26 -15.31 -12.75
N GLU A 162 36.17 -14.74 -13.55
CA GLU A 162 35.90 -13.63 -14.46
C GLU A 162 34.88 -14.03 -15.53
N LEU A 163 35.01 -15.21 -16.15
CA LEU A 163 34.03 -15.69 -17.13
C LEU A 163 32.68 -15.97 -16.47
N HIS A 164 32.69 -16.58 -15.27
CA HIS A 164 31.48 -16.83 -14.49
C HIS A 164 30.73 -15.52 -14.19
N HIS A 165 31.46 -14.49 -13.76
CA HIS A 165 30.88 -13.18 -13.46
C HIS A 165 30.20 -12.55 -14.68
N VAL A 166 30.80 -12.67 -15.87
CA VAL A 166 30.21 -12.17 -17.12
C VAL A 166 28.93 -12.93 -17.46
N PHE A 167 28.93 -14.27 -17.39
CA PHE A 167 27.72 -15.08 -17.64
C PHE A 167 26.60 -14.75 -16.67
N TYR A 168 26.92 -14.58 -15.38
CA TYR A 168 25.95 -14.23 -14.36
C TYR A 168 25.38 -12.81 -14.55
N THR A 169 26.20 -11.85 -14.96
CA THR A 169 25.82 -10.43 -15.10
C THR A 169 25.03 -10.17 -16.38
N TYR A 170 25.38 -10.86 -17.48
CA TYR A 170 24.79 -10.64 -18.80
C TYR A 170 24.14 -11.92 -19.37
N PRO A 171 23.18 -12.54 -18.66
CA PRO A 171 22.61 -13.81 -19.12
C PRO A 171 21.86 -13.64 -20.45
N GLU A 172 22.06 -14.60 -21.36
CA GLU A 172 21.16 -14.77 -22.51
C GLU A 172 19.93 -15.55 -22.05
N LYS A 173 18.80 -14.85 -21.92
CA LYS A 173 17.57 -15.47 -21.40
C LYS A 173 16.75 -16.07 -22.54
N PHE A 174 16.81 -17.39 -22.68
CA PHE A 174 16.04 -18.14 -23.68
C PHE A 174 14.82 -18.84 -23.06
N LEU A 175 13.67 -18.81 -23.76
CA LEU A 175 12.40 -19.42 -23.32
C LEU A 175 12.00 -19.06 -21.88
N VAL A 176 12.13 -17.78 -21.54
CA VAL A 176 11.78 -17.26 -20.20
C VAL A 176 10.35 -17.58 -19.85
N ASN A 177 10.14 -18.14 -18.65
CA ASN A 177 8.81 -18.20 -18.05
C ASN A 177 8.63 -17.05 -17.04
N SER A 178 7.38 -16.60 -16.87
CA SER A 178 7.02 -15.56 -15.91
C SER A 178 5.89 -16.03 -15.00
N SER A 179 5.96 -15.64 -13.73
CA SER A 179 4.82 -15.74 -12.82
C SER A 179 3.70 -14.76 -13.21
N LYS A 180 2.54 -14.89 -12.54
CA LYS A 180 1.54 -13.82 -12.51
C LYS A 180 2.16 -12.52 -11.99
N GLU A 181 1.72 -11.39 -12.55
CA GLU A 181 2.05 -10.07 -12.02
C GLU A 181 1.34 -9.83 -10.69
N LEU A 182 2.13 -9.46 -9.68
CA LEU A 182 1.68 -9.07 -8.36
C LEU A 182 1.88 -7.57 -8.17
N LYS A 183 1.11 -6.98 -7.24
CA LYS A 183 1.14 -5.55 -6.98
C LYS A 183 1.45 -5.24 -5.53
N VAL A 184 2.16 -4.14 -5.33
CA VAL A 184 2.32 -3.47 -4.04
C VAL A 184 1.87 -2.03 -4.18
N TYR A 185 1.12 -1.52 -3.22
CA TYR A 185 0.91 -0.10 -3.05
C TYR A 185 1.87 0.43 -1.99
N VAL A 186 2.62 1.46 -2.36
CA VAL A 186 3.61 2.10 -1.50
C VAL A 186 3.05 3.43 -1.02
N ASP A 187 2.82 3.56 0.28
CA ASP A 187 2.37 4.77 0.96
C ASP A 187 3.55 5.62 1.46
N ARG A 188 3.29 6.86 1.89
CA ARG A 188 4.24 7.66 2.67
C ARG A 188 4.50 7.04 4.05
N ILE A 189 5.66 7.34 4.62
CA ILE A 189 6.15 6.77 5.90
C ILE A 189 5.13 6.84 7.03
N LYS A 190 4.38 7.96 7.14
CA LYS A 190 3.40 8.20 8.22
C LYS A 190 2.30 7.12 8.29
N ALA A 191 2.03 6.42 7.18
CA ALA A 191 1.07 5.30 7.14
C ALA A 191 1.48 4.12 8.04
N ARG A 192 2.78 3.92 8.26
CA ARG A 192 3.33 2.85 9.12
C ARG A 192 3.82 3.38 10.46
N PHE A 193 4.43 4.56 10.48
CA PHE A 193 5.05 5.12 11.68
C PHE A 193 4.51 6.52 11.96
N SER A 194 3.65 6.62 12.97
CA SER A 194 3.07 7.86 13.47
C SER A 194 2.68 7.73 14.95
N THR A 195 2.62 8.85 15.65
CA THR A 195 2.24 8.98 17.05
C THR A 195 0.99 9.84 17.18
N TRP A 196 -0.09 9.24 17.66
CA TRP A 196 -1.43 9.82 17.65
C TRP A 196 -1.84 10.35 19.03
N TYR A 197 -2.31 11.59 19.08
CA TYR A 197 -2.92 12.20 20.26
C TYR A 197 -4.38 12.52 19.98
N GLU A 198 -5.28 12.09 20.87
CA GLU A 198 -6.71 12.39 20.78
C GLU A 198 -7.12 13.32 21.92
N PHE A 199 -7.89 14.36 21.61
CA PHE A 199 -8.67 15.07 22.62
C PHE A 199 -9.91 15.72 22.01
N PHE A 200 -10.85 16.13 22.86
CA PHE A 200 -12.09 16.78 22.46
C PHE A 200 -11.89 18.30 22.36
N PRO A 201 -12.06 18.93 21.18
CA PRO A 201 -11.93 20.38 21.02
C PRO A 201 -12.81 21.19 21.98
N ARG A 202 -14.05 20.73 22.21
CA ARG A 202 -15.00 21.36 23.15
C ARG A 202 -14.55 21.36 24.61
N SER A 203 -13.58 20.52 24.97
CA SER A 203 -12.99 20.45 26.31
C SER A 203 -11.64 21.17 26.39
N ALA A 204 -11.25 21.91 25.36
CA ALA A 204 -9.96 22.58 25.28
C ALA A 204 -9.86 23.88 26.08
N SER A 205 -11.01 24.48 26.45
CA SER A 205 -11.07 25.72 27.24
C SER A 205 -10.28 25.60 28.54
N ASN A 206 -9.62 26.68 28.93
CA ASN A 206 -8.99 26.80 30.25
C ASN A 206 -10.00 27.23 31.33
N GLU A 207 -11.15 27.78 30.92
CA GLU A 207 -12.21 28.19 31.82
C GLU A 207 -13.17 27.04 32.10
N PRO A 208 -13.44 26.70 33.38
CA PRO A 208 -14.39 25.66 33.74
C PRO A 208 -15.78 25.91 33.16
N ASN A 209 -16.44 24.84 32.68
CA ASN A 209 -17.79 24.88 32.10
C ASN A 209 -17.96 25.77 30.86
N VAL A 210 -16.87 26.18 30.22
CA VAL A 210 -16.90 26.90 28.94
C VAL A 210 -16.59 25.94 27.80
N HIS A 211 -17.40 25.96 26.74
CA HIS A 211 -17.16 25.19 25.54
C HIS A 211 -15.90 25.72 24.83
N GLY A 212 -14.91 24.84 24.63
CA GLY A 212 -13.66 25.18 23.94
C GLY A 212 -13.87 25.47 22.46
N THR A 213 -12.96 26.27 21.89
CA THR A 213 -12.92 26.63 20.47
C THR A 213 -11.69 26.04 19.78
N PHE A 214 -11.62 26.13 18.45
CA PHE A 214 -10.37 25.81 17.73
C PHE A 214 -9.20 26.68 18.17
N LYS A 215 -9.43 27.95 18.57
CA LYS A 215 -8.38 28.82 19.13
C LYS A 215 -7.84 28.31 20.46
N ASP A 216 -8.66 27.62 21.25
CA ASP A 216 -8.18 26.97 22.48
C ASP A 216 -7.38 25.69 22.18
N CYS A 217 -7.74 24.99 21.10
CA CYS A 217 -6.96 23.85 20.60
C CYS A 217 -5.56 24.29 20.13
N GLU A 218 -5.45 25.43 19.46
CA GLU A 218 -4.16 25.99 19.00
C GLU A 218 -3.17 26.16 20.16
N LYS A 219 -3.65 26.62 21.33
CA LYS A 219 -2.83 26.83 22.53
C LYS A 219 -2.23 25.54 23.08
N ARG A 220 -2.78 24.37 22.71
CA ARG A 220 -2.31 23.05 23.17
C ARG A 220 -1.27 22.43 22.25
N LEU A 221 -1.15 22.91 21.01
CA LEU A 221 -0.31 22.29 19.98
C LEU A 221 1.16 22.17 20.39
N GLU A 222 1.75 23.21 20.98
CA GLU A 222 3.16 23.15 21.43
C GLU A 222 3.40 22.10 22.51
N LYS A 223 2.44 21.89 23.41
CA LYS A 223 2.53 20.84 24.43
C LYS A 223 2.45 19.46 23.79
N ILE A 224 1.55 19.29 22.82
CA ILE A 224 1.37 18.03 22.08
C ILE A 224 2.65 17.70 21.29
N ALA A 225 3.22 18.69 20.59
CA ALA A 225 4.48 18.54 19.88
C ALA A 225 5.64 18.15 20.82
N ARG A 226 5.73 18.78 22.00
CA ARG A 226 6.74 18.44 23.03
C ARG A 226 6.62 17.02 23.58
N MET A 227 5.42 16.42 23.56
CA MET A 227 5.22 15.02 23.92
C MET A 227 5.61 14.05 22.80
N GLY A 228 5.98 14.55 21.61
CA GLY A 228 6.43 13.73 20.48
C GLY A 228 5.30 13.19 19.60
N PHE A 229 4.11 13.77 19.67
CA PHE A 229 2.99 13.41 18.78
C PHE A 229 3.08 14.13 17.44
N ASP A 230 2.77 13.42 16.36
CA ASP A 230 2.84 13.93 14.99
C ASP A 230 1.50 13.79 14.23
N VAL A 231 0.48 13.25 14.88
CA VAL A 231 -0.92 13.24 14.43
C VAL A 231 -1.83 13.69 15.59
N LEU A 232 -2.68 14.68 15.32
CA LEU A 232 -3.72 15.14 16.24
C LEU A 232 -5.09 14.69 15.72
N TYR A 233 -5.70 13.73 16.40
CA TYR A 233 -7.02 13.22 16.07
C TYR A 233 -8.11 13.97 16.85
N PHE A 234 -9.13 14.43 16.13
CA PHE A 234 -10.34 14.97 16.73
C PHE A 234 -11.55 14.07 16.48
N PRO A 235 -12.39 13.84 17.51
CA PRO A 235 -13.79 13.42 17.33
C PRO A 235 -14.52 14.34 16.34
N PRO A 236 -15.72 13.96 15.84
CA PRO A 236 -16.44 14.78 14.89
C PRO A 236 -16.61 16.23 15.37
N VAL A 237 -16.32 17.18 14.47
CA VAL A 237 -16.34 18.62 14.74
C VAL A 237 -17.59 19.31 14.17
N HIS A 238 -18.59 18.52 13.81
CA HIS A 238 -19.81 18.95 13.13
C HIS A 238 -20.91 19.35 14.13
N PRO A 239 -21.98 20.04 13.68
CA PRO A 239 -23.17 20.26 14.49
C PRO A 239 -23.71 18.95 15.08
N ILE A 240 -24.19 18.99 16.32
CA ILE A 240 -24.70 17.82 17.05
C ILE A 240 -26.22 17.90 17.16
N GLY A 241 -26.89 16.79 16.85
CA GLY A 241 -28.35 16.68 16.88
C GLY A 241 -28.97 16.98 18.24
N GLU A 242 -30.16 17.55 18.21
CA GLU A 242 -30.96 17.89 19.39
C GLU A 242 -32.00 16.79 19.69
N VAL A 243 -32.44 16.05 18.66
CA VAL A 243 -33.44 14.99 18.80
C VAL A 243 -32.81 13.72 19.36
N ASN A 244 -33.40 13.17 20.42
CA ASN A 244 -32.88 12.00 21.16
C ASN A 244 -31.43 12.16 21.65
N ARG A 245 -30.96 13.40 21.81
CA ARG A 245 -29.62 13.69 22.29
C ARG A 245 -29.38 13.00 23.63
N LYS A 246 -28.23 12.33 23.75
CA LYS A 246 -27.78 11.73 25.00
C LYS A 246 -27.30 12.78 25.99
N GLY A 247 -27.59 12.58 27.26
CA GLY A 247 -27.10 13.40 28.36
C GLY A 247 -25.78 12.90 28.95
N LYS A 248 -25.34 13.53 30.04
CA LYS A 248 -24.15 13.11 30.79
C LYS A 248 -24.25 11.64 31.22
N ASN A 249 -23.11 10.96 31.28
CA ASN A 249 -23.03 9.53 31.64
C ASN A 249 -23.90 8.61 30.75
N ASN A 250 -24.07 8.96 29.46
CA ASN A 250 -24.79 8.15 28.47
C ASN A 250 -26.28 7.95 28.81
N THR A 251 -26.90 8.90 29.53
CA THR A 251 -28.35 8.91 29.75
C THR A 251 -29.08 9.10 28.42
N THR A 252 -30.24 8.46 28.27
CA THR A 252 -31.08 8.59 27.06
C THR A 252 -31.83 9.92 26.97
N THR A 253 -31.76 10.74 28.02
CA THR A 253 -32.38 12.06 28.10
C THR A 253 -31.30 13.08 28.41
N ALA A 254 -31.13 14.06 27.53
CA ALA A 254 -30.29 15.23 27.75
C ALA A 254 -31.03 16.27 28.62
N LEU A 255 -30.30 16.91 29.53
CA LEU A 255 -30.77 18.08 30.27
C LEU A 255 -30.33 19.37 29.56
N GLU A 256 -30.90 20.50 29.97
CA GLU A 256 -30.46 21.81 29.49
C GLU A 256 -28.95 22.00 29.75
N GLY A 257 -28.22 22.39 28.71
CA GLY A 257 -26.76 22.53 28.76
C GLY A 257 -25.97 21.24 28.47
N ASP A 258 -26.61 20.08 28.31
CA ASP A 258 -25.91 18.87 27.87
C ASP A 258 -25.49 18.97 26.39
N VAL A 259 -24.20 18.77 26.16
CA VAL A 259 -23.54 18.94 24.86
C VAL A 259 -23.65 17.72 23.93
N GLY A 260 -24.21 16.61 24.41
CA GLY A 260 -24.40 15.40 23.60
C GLY A 260 -23.13 14.67 23.17
N SER A 261 -23.32 13.66 22.31
CA SER A 261 -22.24 12.91 21.66
C SER A 261 -21.80 13.61 20.37
N CYS A 262 -20.49 13.76 20.14
CA CYS A 262 -19.96 14.29 18.87
C CYS A 262 -20.37 13.45 17.65
N TRP A 263 -20.62 12.14 17.86
CA TRP A 263 -21.03 11.22 16.80
C TRP A 263 -22.52 11.31 16.44
N GLY A 264 -23.31 12.09 17.19
CA GLY A 264 -24.66 12.50 16.82
C GLY A 264 -24.65 13.60 15.77
N ILE A 265 -24.03 13.34 14.61
CA ILE A 265 -23.73 14.34 13.59
C ILE A 265 -25.02 14.81 12.91
N GLY A 266 -25.24 16.13 12.86
CA GLY A 266 -26.30 16.78 12.12
C GLY A 266 -27.33 17.47 12.99
N SER A 267 -27.67 18.71 12.63
CA SER A 267 -28.78 19.43 13.25
C SER A 267 -29.30 20.50 12.28
N GLN A 268 -30.15 21.40 12.78
CA GLN A 268 -30.57 22.60 12.05
C GLN A 268 -29.41 23.49 11.57
N TYR A 269 -28.20 23.35 12.15
CA TYR A 269 -27.03 24.15 11.79
C TYR A 269 -26.15 23.52 10.71
N GLY A 270 -26.45 22.30 10.23
CA GLY A 270 -25.67 21.64 9.17
C GLY A 270 -25.40 20.16 9.42
N GLY A 271 -24.56 19.57 8.57
CA GLY A 271 -24.20 18.15 8.55
C GLY A 271 -22.69 17.91 8.50
N HIS A 272 -22.26 16.84 7.81
CA HIS A 272 -20.85 16.42 7.75
C HIS A 272 -19.88 17.41 7.08
N LYS A 273 -20.35 18.45 6.38
CA LYS A 273 -19.49 19.49 5.76
C LYS A 273 -19.43 20.78 6.59
N ASP A 274 -20.15 20.81 7.72
CA ASP A 274 -20.29 22.01 8.56
C ASP A 274 -19.47 21.88 9.85
N ILE A 275 -19.12 23.03 10.42
CA ILE A 275 -18.44 23.14 11.72
C ILE A 275 -19.48 23.44 12.81
N HIS A 276 -19.34 22.77 13.96
CA HIS A 276 -20.17 23.04 15.12
C HIS A 276 -20.05 24.53 15.52
N PRO A 277 -21.15 25.30 15.62
CA PRO A 277 -21.08 26.76 15.81
C PRO A 277 -20.27 27.22 17.02
N GLN A 278 -20.28 26.45 18.11
CA GLN A 278 -19.50 26.75 19.33
C GLN A 278 -18.00 26.44 19.23
N LEU A 279 -17.55 25.71 18.20
CA LEU A 279 -16.12 25.46 17.97
C LEU A 279 -15.42 26.62 17.24
N GLY A 280 -16.18 27.40 16.47
CA GLY A 280 -15.68 28.51 15.66
C GLY A 280 -16.11 28.39 14.20
N SER A 281 -15.38 29.06 13.32
CA SER A 281 -15.61 29.05 11.87
C SER A 281 -14.74 28.03 11.14
N LEU A 282 -15.04 27.79 9.85
CA LEU A 282 -14.16 27.02 8.97
C LEU A 282 -12.76 27.65 8.84
N ASP A 283 -12.67 28.98 8.87
CA ASP A 283 -11.39 29.69 8.81
C ASP A 283 -10.56 29.46 10.09
N ASP A 284 -11.20 29.43 11.26
CA ASP A 284 -10.53 29.05 12.51
C ASP A 284 -10.01 27.62 12.45
N PHE A 285 -10.77 26.69 11.84
CA PHE A 285 -10.32 25.31 11.65
C PHE A 285 -9.13 25.21 10.70
N LYS A 286 -9.17 25.91 9.55
CA LYS A 286 -8.04 25.98 8.61
C LYS A 286 -6.81 26.64 9.23
N ALA A 287 -6.99 27.66 10.06
CA ALA A 287 -5.90 28.27 10.81
C ALA A 287 -5.24 27.28 11.78
N LEU A 288 -6.04 26.47 12.49
CA LEU A 288 -5.55 25.40 13.36
C LEU A 288 -4.76 24.34 12.57
N ILE A 289 -5.28 23.86 11.44
CA ILE A 289 -4.56 22.90 10.56
C ILE A 289 -3.20 23.47 10.15
N LYS A 290 -3.17 24.74 9.72
CA LYS A 290 -1.94 25.42 9.31
C LYS A 290 -0.93 25.51 10.45
N LYS A 291 -1.37 25.86 11.65
CA LYS A 291 -0.49 25.95 12.84
C LYS A 291 0.03 24.59 13.28
N ALA A 292 -0.82 23.56 13.27
CA ALA A 292 -0.40 22.19 13.58
C ALA A 292 0.67 21.71 12.59
N LYS A 293 0.47 21.95 11.28
CA LYS A 293 1.43 21.62 10.23
C LYS A 293 2.79 22.29 10.43
N ALA A 294 2.81 23.54 10.91
CA ALA A 294 4.06 24.24 11.24
C ALA A 294 4.86 23.60 12.39
N LEU A 295 4.21 22.74 13.20
CA LEU A 295 4.83 21.95 14.26
C LEU A 295 4.98 20.46 13.88
N ASN A 296 4.88 20.13 12.58
CA ASN A 296 4.92 18.76 12.06
C ASN A 296 3.80 17.84 12.60
N ILE A 297 2.65 18.41 12.97
CA ILE A 297 1.45 17.69 13.38
C ILE A 297 0.44 17.73 12.23
N GLU A 298 -0.03 16.57 11.79
CA GLU A 298 -1.17 16.47 10.87
C GLU A 298 -2.48 16.26 11.64
N LEU A 299 -3.54 16.97 11.26
CA LEU A 299 -4.86 16.71 11.83
C LEU A 299 -5.48 15.47 11.18
N ALA A 300 -5.95 14.55 12.02
CA ALA A 300 -6.81 13.45 11.64
C ALA A 300 -8.26 13.77 12.03
N MET A 301 -9.17 13.62 11.07
CA MET A 301 -10.60 13.87 11.27
C MET A 301 -11.34 12.55 11.44
N ASP A 302 -12.25 12.48 12.41
CA ASP A 302 -13.22 11.38 12.47
C ASP A 302 -14.17 11.45 11.27
N TYR A 303 -14.34 10.32 10.59
CA TYR A 303 -15.26 10.17 9.47
C TYR A 303 -16.32 9.11 9.82
N ALA A 304 -17.38 9.56 10.50
CA ALA A 304 -18.51 8.74 10.92
C ALA A 304 -19.71 8.86 9.96
N LEU A 305 -19.88 7.82 9.14
CA LEU A 305 -20.99 7.69 8.20
C LEU A 305 -22.27 7.20 8.88
N GLN A 306 -22.92 8.15 9.55
CA GLN A 306 -24.18 8.04 10.27
C GLN A 306 -24.76 9.45 10.47
N ALA A 307 -26.00 9.55 10.92
CA ALA A 307 -26.67 10.85 11.06
C ALA A 307 -27.54 10.89 12.31
N ALA A 308 -27.59 12.02 13.01
CA ALA A 308 -28.62 12.27 14.02
C ALA A 308 -30.01 12.38 13.34
N PRO A 309 -31.13 12.19 14.08
CA PRO A 309 -32.47 12.26 13.49
C PRO A 309 -32.82 13.59 12.82
N ASP A 310 -32.17 14.67 13.24
CA ASP A 310 -32.31 16.04 12.73
C ASP A 310 -31.22 16.45 11.74
N HIS A 311 -30.39 15.51 11.27
CA HIS A 311 -29.44 15.77 10.19
C HIS A 311 -30.17 16.15 8.87
N PRO A 312 -29.67 17.12 8.08
CA PRO A 312 -30.31 17.55 6.83
C PRO A 312 -30.62 16.41 5.83
N TRP A 313 -29.76 15.40 5.74
CA TRP A 313 -29.99 14.19 4.91
C TRP A 313 -31.27 13.44 5.27
N VAL A 314 -31.69 13.41 6.54
CA VAL A 314 -32.91 12.65 6.93
C VAL A 314 -34.15 13.21 6.25
N LYS A 315 -34.20 14.53 6.06
CA LYS A 315 -35.30 15.22 5.37
C LYS A 315 -35.11 15.24 3.84
N SER A 316 -33.89 15.49 3.37
CA SER A 316 -33.60 15.68 1.94
C SER A 316 -33.42 14.37 1.16
N HIS A 317 -33.00 13.31 1.84
CA HIS A 317 -32.71 11.98 1.29
C HIS A 317 -33.26 10.87 2.20
N PRO A 318 -34.59 10.82 2.43
CA PRO A 318 -35.18 9.83 3.33
C PRO A 318 -34.84 8.38 2.92
N GLU A 319 -34.67 8.10 1.63
CA GLU A 319 -34.31 6.80 1.09
C GLU A 319 -32.90 6.31 1.47
N TRP A 320 -32.05 7.18 2.03
CA TRP A 320 -30.74 6.79 2.58
C TRP A 320 -30.86 6.22 4.00
N PHE A 321 -32.07 6.14 4.58
CA PHE A 321 -32.32 5.60 5.90
C PHE A 321 -33.41 4.52 5.85
N LYS A 322 -33.37 3.60 6.83
CA LYS A 322 -34.35 2.51 6.90
C LYS A 322 -35.56 2.91 7.75
N TRP A 323 -36.65 3.24 7.06
CA TRP A 323 -37.94 3.54 7.67
C TRP A 323 -38.75 2.27 7.91
N ARG A 324 -39.39 2.18 9.07
CA ARG A 324 -40.33 1.12 9.44
C ARG A 324 -41.72 1.45 8.87
N PRO A 325 -42.61 0.44 8.75
CA PRO A 325 -43.97 0.65 8.25
C PRO A 325 -44.81 1.65 9.06
N ASP A 326 -44.47 1.87 10.33
CA ASP A 326 -45.12 2.84 11.22
C ASP A 326 -44.58 4.29 11.06
N GLY A 327 -43.65 4.50 10.13
CA GLY A 327 -43.02 5.80 9.89
C GLY A 327 -41.87 6.13 10.85
N THR A 328 -41.51 5.24 11.78
CA THR A 328 -40.32 5.41 12.62
C THR A 328 -39.06 5.01 11.85
N VAL A 329 -37.92 5.62 12.19
CA VAL A 329 -36.63 5.23 11.62
C VAL A 329 -35.86 4.35 12.60
N GLN A 330 -35.17 3.32 12.09
CA GLN A 330 -34.35 2.46 12.93
C GLN A 330 -33.12 3.22 13.43
N TYR A 331 -32.94 3.34 14.75
CA TYR A 331 -31.71 3.86 15.34
C TYR A 331 -30.58 2.82 15.29
N ALA A 332 -29.33 3.26 15.39
CA ALA A 332 -28.18 2.36 15.26
C ALA A 332 -27.96 1.52 16.53
N GLU A 333 -27.52 0.27 16.35
CA GLU A 333 -27.15 -0.63 17.44
C GLU A 333 -25.85 -1.37 17.09
N ASN A 334 -25.01 -1.60 18.10
CA ASN A 334 -23.90 -2.54 18.04
C ASN A 334 -23.96 -3.40 19.32
N PRO A 335 -24.77 -4.48 19.32
CA PRO A 335 -25.14 -5.19 20.53
C PRO A 335 -23.95 -5.53 21.44
N PRO A 336 -24.02 -5.24 22.75
CA PRO A 336 -25.19 -4.81 23.52
C PRO A 336 -25.47 -3.29 23.52
N LYS A 337 -24.70 -2.49 22.78
CA LYS A 337 -24.81 -1.02 22.78
C LYS A 337 -25.97 -0.54 21.89
N LYS A 338 -26.73 0.43 22.40
CA LYS A 338 -27.79 1.14 21.68
C LYS A 338 -27.42 2.61 21.51
N TYR A 339 -27.69 3.14 20.32
CA TYR A 339 -27.39 4.51 19.94
C TYR A 339 -28.66 5.21 19.45
N GLN A 340 -29.50 5.61 20.39
CA GLN A 340 -30.80 6.25 20.13
C GLN A 340 -30.69 7.63 19.48
N ASP A 341 -29.51 8.25 19.59
CA ASP A 341 -29.14 9.56 19.07
C ASP A 341 -28.66 9.53 17.60
N ILE A 342 -28.58 8.36 16.97
CA ILE A 342 -28.10 8.22 15.59
C ILE A 342 -28.87 7.19 14.77
N LEU A 343 -28.89 7.42 13.46
CA LEU A 343 -29.48 6.61 12.42
C LEU A 343 -28.36 6.03 11.54
N PRO A 344 -28.38 4.71 11.27
CA PRO A 344 -27.46 4.10 10.33
C PRO A 344 -27.88 4.43 8.89
N ILE A 345 -26.89 4.60 8.02
CA ILE A 345 -27.11 4.71 6.57
C ILE A 345 -27.62 3.37 6.02
N TYR A 346 -28.65 3.42 5.18
CA TYR A 346 -29.20 2.28 4.46
C TYR A 346 -28.46 2.06 3.14
N TRP A 347 -27.45 1.19 3.17
CA TRP A 347 -26.55 0.93 2.04
C TRP A 347 -27.17 0.22 0.84
N GLU A 348 -28.32 -0.43 1.03
CA GLU A 348 -29.09 -1.07 -0.04
C GLU A 348 -30.13 -0.11 -0.66
N SER A 349 -30.02 1.19 -0.37
CA SER A 349 -30.87 2.20 -1.00
C SER A 349 -30.82 2.10 -2.53
N LYS A 350 -31.96 2.27 -3.19
CA LYS A 350 -32.00 2.38 -4.66
C LYS A 350 -31.19 3.58 -5.16
N ASP A 351 -30.96 4.58 -4.31
CA ASP A 351 -30.17 5.76 -4.59
C ASP A 351 -28.69 5.65 -4.16
N TYR A 352 -28.18 4.42 -3.97
CA TYR A 352 -26.83 4.19 -3.45
C TYR A 352 -25.71 4.92 -4.21
N LYS A 353 -25.87 5.17 -5.52
CA LYS A 353 -24.87 5.89 -6.32
C LYS A 353 -24.70 7.34 -5.86
N ASN A 354 -25.80 8.05 -5.60
CA ASN A 354 -25.76 9.43 -5.11
C ASN A 354 -25.32 9.47 -3.65
N LEU A 355 -25.77 8.52 -2.83
CA LEU A 355 -25.26 8.34 -1.46
C LEU A 355 -23.73 8.18 -1.45
N TRP A 356 -23.20 7.23 -2.22
CA TRP A 356 -21.75 6.97 -2.28
C TRP A 356 -20.98 8.19 -2.76
N LYS A 357 -21.51 8.88 -3.77
CA LYS A 357 -20.95 10.13 -4.27
C LYS A 357 -20.96 11.22 -3.21
N GLU A 358 -22.04 11.43 -2.47
CA GLU A 358 -22.10 12.44 -1.41
C GLU A 358 -21.12 12.14 -0.27
N CYS A 359 -20.96 10.86 0.10
CA CYS A 359 -19.92 10.47 1.06
C CYS A 359 -18.52 10.83 0.52
N LEU A 360 -18.21 10.48 -0.74
CA LEU A 360 -16.93 10.83 -1.37
C LEU A 360 -16.72 12.36 -1.43
N ASP A 361 -17.73 13.11 -1.87
CA ASP A 361 -17.70 14.57 -1.99
C ASP A 361 -17.50 15.24 -0.61
N THR A 362 -18.07 14.66 0.46
CA THR A 362 -17.81 15.09 1.85
C THR A 362 -16.36 14.92 2.25
N MET A 363 -15.76 13.78 1.92
CA MET A 363 -14.35 13.53 2.22
C MET A 363 -13.42 14.43 1.43
N LEU A 364 -13.68 14.58 0.12
CA LEU A 364 -12.90 15.47 -0.77
C LEU A 364 -12.98 16.92 -0.30
N TYR A 365 -14.14 17.38 0.17
CA TYR A 365 -14.30 18.71 0.75
C TYR A 365 -13.34 18.96 1.93
N TRP A 366 -13.18 17.98 2.83
CA TRP A 366 -12.25 18.11 3.96
C TRP A 366 -10.79 17.97 3.55
N ILE A 367 -10.49 17.18 2.51
CA ILE A 367 -9.17 17.14 1.88
C ILE A 367 -8.80 18.52 1.31
N ASP A 368 -9.72 19.18 0.61
CA ASP A 368 -9.55 20.55 0.09
C ASP A 368 -9.38 21.57 1.24
N CYS A 369 -9.91 21.28 2.42
CA CYS A 369 -9.69 22.08 3.63
C CYS A 369 -8.35 21.79 4.34
N GLY A 370 -7.59 20.79 3.89
CA GLY A 370 -6.24 20.46 4.38
C GLY A 370 -6.15 19.22 5.27
N ILE A 371 -7.20 18.40 5.37
CA ILE A 371 -7.17 17.13 6.10
C ILE A 371 -6.56 16.03 5.21
N ASN A 372 -5.51 15.39 5.71
CA ASN A 372 -4.82 14.31 5.00
C ASN A 372 -4.94 12.94 5.70
N ILE A 373 -5.64 12.88 6.83
CA ILE A 373 -5.80 11.65 7.60
C ILE A 373 -7.26 11.55 8.06
N PHE A 374 -7.89 10.41 7.80
CA PHE A 374 -9.24 10.12 8.27
C PHE A 374 -9.22 8.89 9.17
N ARG A 375 -9.73 9.06 10.40
CA ARG A 375 -10.10 7.95 11.28
C ARG A 375 -11.52 7.57 10.92
N VAL A 376 -11.69 6.44 10.27
CA VAL A 376 -12.99 5.95 9.80
C VAL A 376 -13.68 5.19 10.91
N ASP A 377 -14.84 5.68 11.34
CA ASP A 377 -15.62 5.11 12.44
C ASP A 377 -16.39 3.86 12.01
N ASN A 378 -16.21 2.77 12.74
CA ASN A 378 -16.91 1.50 12.57
C ASN A 378 -17.08 1.07 11.09
N PRO A 379 -16.01 0.99 10.27
CA PRO A 379 -16.14 0.72 8.85
C PRO A 379 -16.71 -0.68 8.56
N HIS A 380 -16.59 -1.61 9.51
CA HIS A 380 -17.15 -2.96 9.45
C HIS A 380 -18.70 -3.00 9.39
N THR A 381 -19.37 -1.88 9.73
CA THR A 381 -20.84 -1.74 9.60
C THR A 381 -21.29 -1.19 8.24
N LYS A 382 -20.35 -0.99 7.31
CA LYS A 382 -20.56 -0.45 5.97
C LYS A 382 -19.99 -1.43 4.91
N PRO A 383 -20.50 -1.45 3.66
CA PRO A 383 -20.07 -2.44 2.68
C PRO A 383 -18.56 -2.35 2.35
N PHE A 384 -17.87 -3.49 2.28
CA PHE A 384 -16.46 -3.52 1.88
C PHE A 384 -16.23 -2.95 0.47
N TYR A 385 -17.15 -3.21 -0.47
CA TYR A 385 -17.07 -2.67 -1.82
C TYR A 385 -17.18 -1.15 -1.87
N PHE A 386 -17.96 -0.54 -0.98
CA PHE A 386 -18.03 0.92 -0.86
C PHE A 386 -16.68 1.49 -0.43
N TRP A 387 -16.06 0.93 0.62
CA TRP A 387 -14.75 1.40 1.08
C TRP A 387 -13.67 1.19 0.04
N ASN A 388 -13.65 0.03 -0.64
CA ASN A 388 -12.70 -0.23 -1.72
C ASN A 388 -12.84 0.81 -2.84
N TRP A 389 -14.08 1.13 -3.25
CA TRP A 389 -14.36 2.15 -4.25
C TRP A 389 -13.92 3.54 -3.80
N MET A 390 -14.37 3.99 -2.62
CA MET A 390 -14.08 5.33 -2.10
C MET A 390 -12.58 5.56 -1.92
N ILE A 391 -11.88 4.62 -1.26
CA ILE A 391 -10.44 4.73 -1.03
C ILE A 391 -9.70 4.80 -2.37
N SER A 392 -10.12 3.99 -3.36
CA SER A 392 -9.53 4.04 -4.70
C SER A 392 -9.74 5.39 -5.38
N GLU A 393 -10.93 5.97 -5.32
CA GLU A 393 -11.22 7.29 -5.89
C GLU A 393 -10.42 8.41 -5.22
N VAL A 394 -10.28 8.36 -3.89
CA VAL A 394 -9.46 9.34 -3.16
C VAL A 394 -7.99 9.19 -3.53
N LYS A 395 -7.43 7.97 -3.48
CA LYS A 395 -6.01 7.72 -3.75
C LYS A 395 -5.60 8.07 -5.19
N LYS A 396 -6.52 7.98 -6.17
CA LYS A 396 -6.27 8.43 -7.55
C LYS A 396 -5.89 9.91 -7.64
N LYS A 397 -6.48 10.77 -6.78
CA LYS A 397 -6.26 12.22 -6.80
C LYS A 397 -5.35 12.71 -5.67
N HIS A 398 -5.43 12.06 -4.53
CA HIS A 398 -4.76 12.43 -3.28
C HIS A 398 -4.06 11.21 -2.68
N PRO A 399 -2.95 10.73 -3.29
CA PRO A 399 -2.29 9.50 -2.87
C PRO A 399 -1.71 9.57 -1.44
N ASP A 400 -1.48 10.78 -0.92
CA ASP A 400 -0.98 11.03 0.43
C ASP A 400 -2.03 10.89 1.55
N VAL A 401 -3.32 10.84 1.20
CA VAL A 401 -4.40 10.73 2.21
C VAL A 401 -4.37 9.36 2.87
N LEU A 402 -4.38 9.33 4.20
CA LEU A 402 -4.33 8.10 4.99
C LEU A 402 -5.69 7.78 5.62
N PHE A 403 -5.95 6.48 5.78
CA PHE A 403 -7.17 5.94 6.37
C PHE A 403 -6.82 5.02 7.52
N LEU A 404 -7.40 5.28 8.70
CA LEU A 404 -7.35 4.40 9.85
C LEU A 404 -8.73 3.75 10.03
N ALA A 405 -8.80 2.43 10.01
CA ALA A 405 -10.05 1.69 10.22
C ALA A 405 -10.23 1.36 11.71
N GLU A 406 -11.26 1.93 12.36
CA GLU A 406 -11.66 1.51 13.70
C GLU A 406 -12.62 0.32 13.64
N ALA A 407 -12.08 -0.88 13.44
CA ALA A 407 -12.88 -2.10 13.28
C ALA A 407 -12.60 -3.11 14.40
N PHE A 408 -13.23 -2.89 15.56
CA PHE A 408 -13.34 -3.92 16.61
C PHE A 408 -14.59 -4.76 16.30
N THR A 409 -14.41 -5.90 15.64
CA THR A 409 -15.49 -6.69 15.02
C THR A 409 -15.47 -8.16 15.39
#